data_AF-A0A956T2L3-F1
#
_entry.id   AF-A0A956T2L3-F1
#
_cell.length_a   1.000
_cell.length_b   1.000
_cell.length_c   1.000
_cell.angle_alpha   90.00
_cell.angle_beta   90.00
_cell.angle_gamma   90.00
#
_symmetry.space_group_name_H-M   'P 1'
#
loop_
_entity.id
_entity.type
_entity.pdbx_description
1 polymer ?
#
loop_
_entity_poly.entity_id
_entity_poly.type
_entity_poly.pdbx_seq_one_letter_code
_entity_poly.pdbx_strand_id
1 'polypeptide(L)'
;FYYTYIEAWCLDYAIMYITGDLNLASAGGIPEQSEAASKIFAETVGLNSNGIHAGGNLRTFLLWGLVFTLNITLVFRGISGGIEKFCQLAMPTMAVCAVIVLVRVLTLGTPDPAFPDQNVMGGLGYMWNPDFKVLANPQTWIAAAGQIFFSLSVGFGVIINYASYMKKDSDVVLSGVTAAATNEVFEVSFGGLITLTSAFVFLGASQATMVAGSTFGLGFNTFPIVFAQMGPMGRVIGAVWFFMLFLAAITSSISMYQPSLAFFEEALGKGRAAGTAILVAFCLVGSFMTMYFSKDLIFLDTVDSWVGTLGIYVLAMIQLCVFSYIFGVGKGIDEAHEGAHIRIPGIYKPILAFVSPLFLVSLFAFFSYNNLPTWISHVGEQPAAKYALGLIAACIVALCAMVYLGEQRLERRGIGLEGIDEPGPSSDSGPAGLEE
;
A
#
# COMPACT_ATOMS: atom_id res chain seq x y z
N PHE A 1 -3.79 3.45 -9.53
CA PHE A 1 -4.74 2.82 -10.48
C PHE A 1 -4.72 1.29 -10.35
N TYR A 2 -3.57 0.61 -10.50
CA TYR A 2 -3.50 -0.87 -10.49
C TYR A 2 -3.96 -1.48 -9.15
N TYR A 3 -3.82 -0.74 -8.05
CA TYR A 3 -4.20 -1.20 -6.71
C TYR A 3 -5.68 -1.61 -6.59
N THR A 4 -6.59 -0.95 -7.32
CA THR A 4 -8.02 -1.34 -7.36
C THR A 4 -8.26 -2.71 -7.97
N TYR A 5 -7.30 -3.22 -8.76
CA TYR A 5 -7.34 -4.57 -9.29
C TYR A 5 -6.97 -5.60 -8.20
N ILE A 6 -5.99 -5.28 -7.36
CA ILE A 6 -5.62 -6.10 -6.19
C ILE A 6 -6.79 -6.17 -5.20
N GLU A 7 -7.47 -5.05 -4.95
CA GLU A 7 -8.70 -5.03 -4.17
C GLU A 7 -9.77 -5.98 -4.72
N ALA A 8 -9.95 -6.00 -6.05
CA ALA A 8 -10.88 -6.90 -6.71
C ALA A 8 -10.47 -8.36 -6.56
N TRP A 9 -9.17 -8.68 -6.59
CA TRP A 9 -8.68 -10.04 -6.32
C TRP A 9 -8.98 -10.48 -4.89
N CYS A 10 -8.75 -9.62 -3.90
CA CYS A 10 -9.09 -9.91 -2.50
C CYS A 10 -10.58 -10.19 -2.34
N LEU A 11 -11.44 -9.35 -2.95
CA LEU A 11 -12.87 -9.56 -2.91
C LEU A 11 -13.29 -10.84 -3.64
N ASP A 12 -12.67 -11.15 -4.78
CA ASP A 12 -12.95 -12.37 -5.55
C ASP A 12 -12.62 -13.62 -4.74
N TYR A 13 -11.45 -13.67 -4.12
CA TYR A 13 -11.06 -14.78 -3.25
C TYR A 13 -11.99 -14.90 -2.03
N ALA A 14 -12.39 -13.79 -1.40
CA ALA A 14 -13.36 -13.82 -0.31
C ALA A 14 -14.69 -14.45 -0.76
N ILE A 15 -15.18 -14.09 -1.95
CA ILE A 15 -16.38 -14.68 -2.56
C ILE A 15 -16.17 -16.17 -2.85
N MET A 16 -15.05 -16.56 -3.45
CA MET A 16 -14.75 -17.97 -3.75
C MET A 16 -14.72 -18.84 -2.49
N TYR A 17 -14.26 -18.31 -1.35
CA TYR A 17 -14.36 -18.99 -0.07
C TYR A 17 -15.81 -19.08 0.42
N ILE A 18 -16.60 -18.02 0.30
CA ILE A 18 -18.00 -18.01 0.72
C ILE A 18 -18.85 -18.94 -0.14
N THR A 19 -18.62 -19.03 -1.45
CA THR A 19 -19.36 -19.90 -2.38
C THR A 19 -18.85 -21.34 -2.33
N GLY A 20 -17.56 -21.53 -1.99
CA GLY A 20 -16.90 -22.82 -1.98
C GLY A 20 -16.22 -23.17 -3.30
N ASP A 21 -16.11 -22.21 -4.23
CA ASP A 21 -15.53 -22.41 -5.57
C ASP A 21 -14.03 -22.72 -5.53
N LEU A 22 -13.31 -22.30 -4.48
CA LEU A 22 -11.87 -22.53 -4.36
C LEU A 22 -11.52 -24.00 -4.07
N ASN A 23 -12.43 -24.77 -3.44
CA ASN A 23 -12.32 -26.12 -2.85
C ASN A 23 -10.99 -26.90 -3.01
N LEU A 24 -9.86 -26.33 -2.59
CA LEU A 24 -8.53 -26.93 -2.75
C LEU A 24 -8.37 -28.21 -1.93
N ALA A 25 -9.11 -28.35 -0.83
CA ALA A 25 -9.12 -29.56 -0.02
C ALA A 25 -9.54 -30.82 -0.81
N SER A 26 -10.25 -30.66 -1.93
CA SER A 26 -10.64 -31.75 -2.83
C SER A 26 -9.57 -32.13 -3.86
N ALA A 27 -8.53 -31.30 -4.04
CA ALA A 27 -7.51 -31.49 -5.07
C ALA A 27 -6.48 -32.59 -4.75
N GLY A 28 -6.42 -33.09 -3.51
CA GLY A 28 -5.48 -34.13 -3.09
C GLY A 28 -4.42 -33.61 -2.12
N GLY A 29 -3.16 -34.02 -2.31
CA GLY A 29 -2.03 -33.65 -1.46
C GLY A 29 -1.54 -32.22 -1.71
N ILE A 30 -0.51 -31.80 -0.96
CA ILE A 30 0.08 -30.45 -1.08
C ILE A 30 0.55 -30.12 -2.51
N PRO A 31 1.19 -31.04 -3.27
CA PRO A 31 1.59 -30.76 -4.65
C PRO A 31 0.41 -30.43 -5.57
N GLU A 32 -0.66 -31.22 -5.51
CA GLU A 32 -1.86 -31.03 -6.33
C GLU A 32 -2.62 -29.76 -5.92
N GLN A 33 -2.67 -29.47 -4.61
CA GLN A 33 -3.22 -28.23 -4.09
C GLN A 33 -2.44 -27.00 -4.57
N SER A 34 -1.10 -27.10 -4.65
CA SER A 34 -0.23 -26.02 -5.13
C SER A 34 -0.44 -25.72 -6.61
N GLU A 35 -0.56 -26.76 -7.44
CA GLU A 35 -0.86 -26.61 -8.86
C GLU A 35 -2.25 -26.00 -9.07
N ALA A 36 -3.26 -26.48 -8.33
CA ALA A 36 -4.62 -25.95 -8.39
C ALA A 36 -4.68 -24.48 -7.94
N ALA A 37 -4.02 -24.11 -6.84
CA ALA A 37 -3.95 -22.74 -6.36
C ALA A 37 -3.28 -21.82 -7.39
N SER A 38 -2.15 -22.24 -7.94
CA SER A 38 -1.41 -21.49 -8.96
C SER A 38 -2.24 -21.29 -10.24
N LYS A 39 -3.00 -22.31 -10.65
CA LYS A 39 -3.91 -22.23 -11.79
C LYS A 39 -5.05 -21.24 -11.54
N ILE A 40 -5.70 -21.33 -10.37
CA ILE A 40 -6.78 -20.40 -9.99
C ILE A 40 -6.26 -18.96 -9.96
N PHE A 41 -5.08 -18.74 -9.38
CA PHE A 41 -4.45 -17.42 -9.38
C PHE A 41 -4.18 -16.93 -10.81
N ALA A 42 -3.57 -17.77 -11.65
CA ALA A 42 -3.25 -17.43 -13.03
C ALA A 42 -4.48 -17.05 -13.87
N GLU A 43 -5.59 -17.77 -13.69
CA GLU A 43 -6.88 -17.47 -14.32
C GLU A 43 -7.50 -16.18 -13.75
N THR A 44 -7.41 -15.98 -12.43
CA THR A 44 -7.99 -14.81 -11.75
C THR A 44 -7.33 -13.50 -12.17
N VAL A 45 -6.01 -13.49 -12.30
CA VAL A 45 -5.25 -12.27 -12.59
C VAL A 45 -4.95 -12.08 -14.09
N GLY A 46 -5.14 -13.11 -14.91
CA GLY A 46 -4.87 -13.07 -16.35
C GLY A 46 -3.40 -13.28 -16.72
N LEU A 47 -2.67 -14.13 -15.97
CA LEU A 47 -1.24 -14.39 -16.14
C LEU A 47 -0.87 -14.99 -17.51
N ASN A 48 -1.77 -15.77 -18.11
CA ASN A 48 -1.44 -16.63 -19.25
C ASN A 48 -1.25 -15.87 -20.57
N SER A 49 -1.96 -14.76 -20.77
CA SER A 49 -1.86 -13.97 -22.00
C SER A 49 -2.38 -12.55 -21.83
N ASN A 50 -1.90 -11.66 -22.70
CA ASN A 50 -2.35 -10.27 -22.72
C ASN A 50 -3.76 -10.16 -23.31
N GLY A 51 -4.58 -9.31 -22.69
CA GLY A 51 -5.93 -8.97 -23.14
C GLY A 51 -6.93 -9.04 -21.99
N ILE A 52 -7.88 -8.11 -22.00
CA ILE A 52 -8.88 -7.92 -20.92
C ILE A 52 -9.73 -9.18 -20.67
N HIS A 53 -9.82 -10.09 -21.65
CA HIS A 53 -10.54 -11.36 -21.56
C HIS A 53 -9.66 -12.59 -21.76
N ALA A 54 -8.34 -12.43 -21.91
CA ALA A 54 -7.43 -13.50 -22.31
C ALA A 54 -7.10 -14.50 -21.16
N GLY A 55 -7.78 -14.36 -20.02
CA GLY A 55 -7.78 -15.29 -18.88
C GLY A 55 -9.17 -15.73 -18.40
N GLY A 56 -10.25 -15.42 -19.13
CA GLY A 56 -11.59 -15.97 -18.83
C GLY A 56 -12.34 -15.42 -17.61
N ASN A 57 -11.76 -14.51 -16.82
CA ASN A 57 -12.41 -14.08 -15.58
C ASN A 57 -13.23 -12.79 -15.72
N LEU A 58 -14.38 -12.89 -16.40
CA LEU A 58 -15.41 -11.83 -16.42
C LEU A 58 -15.81 -11.40 -15.00
N ARG A 59 -15.78 -12.33 -14.03
CA ARG A 59 -16.10 -12.04 -12.63
C ARG A 59 -15.08 -11.07 -12.02
N THR A 60 -13.78 -11.27 -12.19
CA THR A 60 -12.74 -10.30 -11.72
C THR A 60 -12.94 -8.93 -12.35
N PHE A 61 -13.23 -8.86 -13.66
CA PHE A 61 -13.48 -7.58 -14.33
C PHE A 61 -14.73 -6.86 -13.77
N LEU A 62 -15.82 -7.59 -13.54
CA LEU A 62 -17.04 -7.04 -12.95
C LEU A 62 -16.82 -6.59 -11.51
N LEU A 63 -16.09 -7.39 -10.72
CA LEU A 63 -15.72 -7.04 -9.34
C LEU A 63 -14.81 -5.82 -9.31
N TRP A 64 -13.85 -5.71 -10.23
CA TRP A 64 -13.05 -4.50 -10.39
C TRP A 64 -13.93 -3.29 -10.68
N GLY A 65 -14.89 -3.39 -11.60
CA GLY A 65 -15.83 -2.30 -11.89
C GLY A 65 -16.65 -1.88 -10.65
N LEU A 66 -17.09 -2.84 -9.85
CA LEU A 66 -17.78 -2.61 -8.59
C LEU A 66 -16.89 -1.89 -7.57
N VAL A 67 -15.69 -2.42 -7.31
CA VAL A 67 -14.73 -1.87 -6.35
C VAL A 67 -14.23 -0.50 -6.77
N PHE A 68 -13.96 -0.30 -8.06
CA PHE A 68 -13.58 0.99 -8.62
C PHE A 68 -14.69 2.03 -8.43
N THR A 69 -15.94 1.67 -8.73
CA THR A 69 -17.09 2.55 -8.51
C THR A 69 -17.28 2.88 -7.03
N LEU A 70 -17.09 1.90 -6.15
CA LEU A 70 -17.16 2.10 -4.70
C LEU A 70 -16.10 3.09 -4.22
N ASN A 71 -14.84 2.91 -4.64
CA ASN A 71 -13.73 3.83 -4.35
C ASN A 71 -14.04 5.26 -4.76
N ILE A 72 -14.43 5.45 -6.03
CA ILE A 72 -14.75 6.77 -6.57
C ILE A 72 -15.95 7.38 -5.83
N THR A 73 -16.95 6.58 -5.48
CA THR A 73 -18.12 7.07 -4.72
C THR A 73 -17.71 7.54 -3.33
N LEU A 74 -16.89 6.78 -2.60
CA LEU A 74 -16.41 7.17 -1.27
C LEU A 74 -15.57 8.44 -1.35
N VAL A 75 -14.62 8.49 -2.28
CA VAL A 75 -13.76 9.65 -2.50
C VAL A 75 -14.59 10.85 -2.94
N PHE A 76 -15.64 10.69 -3.76
CA PHE A 76 -16.57 11.74 -4.21
C PHE A 76 -17.53 12.25 -3.12
N ARG A 77 -17.76 11.50 -2.04
CA ARG A 77 -18.53 11.98 -0.86
C ARG A 77 -17.68 12.76 0.15
N GLY A 78 -16.37 12.76 -0.03
CA GLY A 78 -15.44 13.62 0.69
C GLY A 78 -14.91 12.95 1.94
N ILE A 79 -14.14 13.70 2.72
CA ILE A 79 -13.46 13.16 3.89
C ILE A 79 -14.49 12.75 4.94
N SER A 80 -15.23 13.69 5.52
CA SER A 80 -16.22 13.38 6.57
C SER A 80 -17.43 12.60 6.04
N GLY A 81 -17.83 12.86 4.79
CA GLY A 81 -19.05 12.29 4.19
C GLY A 81 -18.88 10.87 3.62
N GLY A 82 -17.64 10.47 3.30
CA GLY A 82 -17.31 9.21 2.66
C GLY A 82 -16.19 8.46 3.37
N ILE A 83 -14.96 8.98 3.27
CA ILE A 83 -13.74 8.29 3.69
C ILE A 83 -13.75 8.00 5.20
N GLU A 84 -13.97 9.02 6.04
CA GLU A 84 -13.96 8.90 7.49
C GLU A 84 -15.02 7.92 7.98
N LYS A 85 -16.27 8.06 7.52
CA LYS A 85 -17.37 7.16 7.88
C LYS A 85 -17.09 5.71 7.49
N PHE A 86 -16.51 5.50 6.31
CA PHE A 86 -16.14 4.17 5.87
C PHE A 86 -15.00 3.61 6.74
N CYS A 87 -13.94 4.38 6.99
CA CYS A 87 -12.81 3.95 7.82
C CYS A 87 -13.20 3.70 9.29
N GLN A 88 -14.13 4.48 9.84
CA GLN A 88 -14.68 4.28 11.19
C GLN A 88 -15.37 2.92 11.34
N LEU A 89 -15.91 2.35 10.25
CA LEU A 89 -16.45 0.98 10.22
C LEU A 89 -15.40 -0.05 9.83
N ALA A 90 -14.61 0.23 8.79
CA ALA A 90 -13.67 -0.71 8.20
C ALA A 90 -12.52 -1.04 9.16
N MET A 91 -11.91 -0.06 9.83
CA MET A 91 -10.75 -0.31 10.71
C MET A 91 -11.09 -1.21 11.91
N PRO A 92 -12.18 -0.97 12.68
CA PRO A 92 -12.58 -1.90 13.74
C PRO A 92 -12.95 -3.29 13.19
N THR A 93 -13.60 -3.35 12.02
CA THR A 93 -13.95 -4.63 11.38
C THR A 93 -12.69 -5.42 11.02
N MET A 94 -11.68 -4.76 10.45
CA MET A 94 -10.38 -5.37 10.17
C MET A 94 -9.72 -5.90 11.43
N ALA A 95 -9.75 -5.13 12.53
CA ALA A 95 -9.18 -5.57 13.80
C ALA A 95 -9.86 -6.85 14.32
N VAL A 96 -11.19 -6.92 14.24
CA VAL A 96 -11.96 -8.12 14.61
C VAL A 96 -11.60 -9.31 13.71
N CYS A 97 -11.55 -9.11 12.39
CA CYS A 97 -11.15 -10.15 11.44
C CYS A 97 -9.74 -10.67 11.74
N ALA A 98 -8.78 -9.76 11.98
CA ALA A 98 -7.40 -10.10 12.31
C ALA A 98 -7.33 -10.94 13.59
N VAL A 99 -8.04 -10.56 14.65
CA VAL A 99 -8.09 -11.35 15.89
C VAL A 99 -8.68 -12.74 15.67
N ILE A 100 -9.77 -12.87 14.88
CA ILE A 100 -10.37 -14.18 14.58
C ILE A 100 -9.37 -15.10 13.88
N VAL A 101 -8.71 -14.60 12.83
CA VAL A 101 -7.73 -15.39 12.07
C VAL A 101 -6.52 -15.71 12.94
N LEU A 102 -6.01 -14.74 13.70
CA LEU A 102 -4.86 -14.91 14.59
C LEU A 102 -5.12 -15.97 15.66
N VAL A 103 -6.27 -15.92 16.35
CA VAL A 103 -6.64 -16.93 17.35
C VAL A 103 -6.70 -18.32 16.72
N ARG A 104 -7.22 -18.44 15.49
CA ARG A 104 -7.21 -19.73 14.80
C ARG A 104 -5.78 -20.22 14.52
N VAL A 105 -4.90 -19.34 14.03
CA VAL A 105 -3.50 -19.68 13.73
C VAL A 105 -2.74 -20.09 15.00
N LEU A 106 -2.92 -19.38 16.11
CA LEU A 106 -2.24 -19.68 17.38
C LEU A 106 -2.78 -20.94 18.08
N THR A 107 -3.96 -21.42 17.68
CA THR A 107 -4.55 -22.68 18.16
C THR A 107 -4.33 -23.86 17.22
N LEU A 108 -3.44 -23.72 16.23
CA LEU A 108 -3.00 -24.84 15.42
C LEU A 108 -2.16 -25.79 16.28
N GLY A 109 -2.36 -27.09 16.09
CA GLY A 109 -1.52 -28.12 16.71
C GLY A 109 -0.31 -28.41 15.85
N THR A 110 0.02 -29.68 15.73
CA THR A 110 0.97 -30.21 14.75
C THR A 110 0.16 -30.85 13.62
N PRO A 111 0.01 -30.21 12.44
CA PRO A 111 -0.81 -30.75 11.37
C PRO A 111 -0.31 -32.11 10.85
N ASP A 112 1.00 -32.30 10.77
CA ASP A 112 1.64 -33.54 10.36
C ASP A 112 2.52 -34.10 11.48
N PRO A 113 2.14 -35.23 12.13
CA PRO A 113 2.95 -35.88 13.16
C PRO A 113 4.35 -36.31 12.70
N ALA A 114 4.59 -36.45 11.38
CA ALA A 114 5.91 -36.75 10.83
C ALA A 114 6.88 -35.57 10.95
N PHE A 115 6.36 -34.34 11.10
CA PHE A 115 7.14 -33.12 11.24
C PHE A 115 6.80 -32.42 12.57
N PRO A 116 7.26 -32.95 13.72
CA PRO A 116 6.89 -32.43 15.04
C PRO A 116 7.28 -30.97 15.25
N ASP A 117 8.33 -30.50 14.57
CA ASP A 117 8.80 -29.12 14.62
C ASP A 117 7.87 -28.13 13.90
N GLN A 118 7.02 -28.61 12.98
CA GLN A 118 6.02 -27.79 12.27
C GLN A 118 4.78 -27.59 13.15
N ASN A 119 4.97 -26.78 14.19
CA ASN A 119 3.95 -26.41 15.16
C ASN A 119 4.00 -24.90 15.42
N VAL A 120 3.03 -24.37 16.17
CA VAL A 120 2.92 -22.94 16.45
C VAL A 120 4.19 -22.38 17.11
N MET A 121 4.79 -23.10 18.06
CA MET A 121 6.03 -22.65 18.71
C MET A 121 7.20 -22.57 17.72
N GLY A 122 7.28 -23.50 16.77
CA GLY A 122 8.25 -23.46 15.68
C GLY A 122 8.05 -22.24 14.77
N GLY A 123 6.80 -21.95 14.40
CA GLY A 123 6.47 -20.78 13.58
C GLY A 123 6.74 -19.44 14.30
N LEU A 124 6.43 -19.36 15.60
CA LEU A 124 6.80 -18.22 16.44
C LEU A 124 8.32 -18.05 16.51
N GLY A 125 9.06 -19.15 16.68
CA GLY A 125 10.51 -19.16 16.67
C GLY A 125 11.09 -18.70 15.33
N TYR A 126 10.50 -19.11 14.21
CA TYR A 126 10.91 -18.68 12.87
C TYR A 126 10.76 -17.17 12.68
N MET A 127 9.71 -16.57 13.23
CA MET A 127 9.45 -15.13 13.12
C MET A 127 10.29 -14.28 14.09
N TRP A 128 10.46 -14.73 15.34
CA TRP A 128 10.96 -13.86 16.42
C TRP A 128 12.38 -14.18 16.89
N ASN A 129 12.96 -15.34 16.55
CA ASN A 129 14.33 -15.63 16.95
C ASN A 129 15.30 -14.72 16.17
N PRO A 130 16.11 -13.91 16.87
CA PRO A 130 16.96 -12.93 16.20
C PRO A 130 18.16 -13.61 15.51
N ASP A 131 18.38 -13.29 14.24
CA ASP A 131 19.63 -13.57 13.54
C ASP A 131 20.40 -12.27 13.28
N PHE A 132 21.35 -11.95 14.17
CA PHE A 132 22.16 -10.73 14.04
C PHE A 132 23.09 -10.74 12.82
N LYS A 133 23.32 -11.90 12.18
CA LYS A 133 24.17 -11.96 10.97
C LYS A 133 23.53 -11.23 9.80
N VAL A 134 22.19 -11.20 9.72
CA VAL A 134 21.48 -10.53 8.62
C VAL A 134 21.64 -9.00 8.66
N LEU A 135 22.03 -8.43 9.80
CA LEU A 135 22.27 -6.98 9.94
C LEU A 135 23.54 -6.54 9.23
N ALA A 136 24.47 -7.46 8.97
CA ALA A 136 25.68 -7.19 8.18
C ALA A 136 25.40 -7.11 6.68
N ASN A 137 24.21 -7.53 6.22
CA ASN A 137 23.81 -7.49 4.82
C ASN A 137 23.11 -6.15 4.51
N PRO A 138 23.71 -5.27 3.67
CA PRO A 138 23.10 -3.98 3.30
C PRO A 138 21.70 -4.11 2.69
N GLN A 139 21.43 -5.22 1.99
CA GLN A 139 20.16 -5.50 1.34
C GLN A 139 19.01 -5.61 2.36
N THR A 140 19.30 -6.10 3.58
CA THR A 140 18.32 -6.14 4.69
C THR A 140 17.83 -4.73 5.03
N TRP A 141 18.72 -3.74 5.06
CA TRP A 141 18.39 -2.35 5.38
C TRP A 141 17.61 -1.67 4.25
N ILE A 142 17.89 -2.00 3.00
CA ILE A 142 17.13 -1.51 1.83
C ILE A 142 15.71 -2.05 1.87
N ALA A 143 15.55 -3.35 2.11
CA ALA A 143 14.24 -3.97 2.23
C ALA A 143 13.44 -3.39 3.40
N ALA A 144 14.07 -3.23 4.57
CA ALA A 144 13.42 -2.63 5.75
C ALA A 144 13.01 -1.17 5.52
N ALA A 145 13.87 -0.36 4.91
CA ALA A 145 13.55 1.03 4.58
C ALA A 145 12.39 1.11 3.58
N GLY A 146 12.44 0.34 2.49
CA GLY A 146 11.37 0.28 1.50
C GLY A 146 10.02 -0.11 2.11
N GLN A 147 10.02 -1.14 2.97
CA GLN A 147 8.82 -1.61 3.67
C GLN A 147 8.19 -0.52 4.54
N ILE A 148 8.97 0.16 5.39
CA ILE A 148 8.42 1.18 6.29
C ILE A 148 7.87 2.39 5.52
N PHE A 149 8.53 2.85 4.47
CA PHE A 149 8.02 3.97 3.66
C PHE A 149 6.69 3.62 2.99
N PHE A 150 6.60 2.42 2.42
CA PHE A 150 5.37 1.95 1.78
C PHE A 150 4.25 1.79 2.82
N SER A 151 4.53 1.11 3.93
CA SER A 151 3.54 0.79 4.95
C SER A 151 2.93 2.04 5.60
N LEU A 152 3.78 2.98 6.04
CA LEU A 152 3.31 4.23 6.64
C LEU A 152 2.83 5.26 5.61
N SER A 153 2.85 4.94 4.32
CA SER A 153 2.49 5.87 3.23
C SER A 153 3.29 7.18 3.26
N VAL A 154 4.54 7.13 3.75
CA VAL A 154 5.43 8.29 3.82
C VAL A 154 6.08 8.51 2.46
N GLY A 155 6.00 9.74 1.94
CA GLY A 155 6.50 10.10 0.60
C GLY A 155 5.40 10.30 -0.45
N PHE A 156 4.20 9.73 -0.25
CA PHE A 156 3.07 9.91 -1.16
C PHE A 156 2.41 11.30 -1.09
N GLY A 157 2.70 12.09 -0.06
CA GLY A 157 1.96 13.32 0.25
C GLY A 157 0.57 13.08 0.86
N VAL A 158 0.19 11.82 1.09
CA VAL A 158 -1.10 11.44 1.72
C VAL A 158 -1.22 12.06 3.11
N ILE A 159 -0.23 11.85 3.98
CA ILE A 159 -0.25 12.40 5.35
C ILE A 159 -0.31 13.93 5.33
N ILE A 160 0.46 14.58 4.46
CA ILE A 160 0.46 16.05 4.32
C ILE A 160 -0.93 16.54 3.92
N ASN A 161 -1.56 15.88 2.95
CA ASN A 161 -2.91 16.22 2.52
C ASN A 161 -3.95 15.99 3.63
N TYR A 162 -3.90 14.88 4.38
CA TYR A 162 -4.83 14.69 5.49
C TYR A 162 -4.61 15.70 6.63
N ALA A 163 -3.36 16.03 6.93
CA ALA A 163 -3.00 17.03 7.93
C ALA A 163 -3.51 18.42 7.58
N SER A 164 -3.64 18.78 6.29
CA SER A 164 -4.17 20.10 5.88
C SER A 164 -5.66 20.31 6.21
N TYR A 165 -6.39 19.25 6.55
CA TYR A 165 -7.79 19.34 7.01
C TYR A 165 -7.91 19.42 8.54
N MET A 166 -6.80 19.28 9.27
CA MET A 166 -6.80 19.38 10.73
C MET A 166 -6.80 20.85 11.19
N LYS A 167 -7.27 21.09 12.42
CA LYS A 167 -7.13 22.42 13.04
C LYS A 167 -5.68 22.66 13.42
N LYS A 168 -5.25 23.94 13.42
CA LYS A 168 -3.87 24.34 13.75
C LYS A 168 -3.38 23.85 15.11
N ASP A 169 -4.28 23.75 16.09
CA ASP A 169 -3.99 23.32 17.47
C ASP A 169 -4.27 21.82 17.71
N SER A 170 -4.47 21.04 16.65
CA SER A 170 -4.67 19.59 16.77
C SER A 170 -3.35 18.89 17.11
N ASP A 171 -3.38 17.94 18.04
CA ASP A 171 -2.18 17.15 18.36
C ASP A 171 -1.79 16.22 17.20
N VAL A 172 -0.74 16.61 16.46
CA VAL A 172 -0.15 15.81 15.39
C VAL A 172 0.91 14.81 15.88
N VAL A 173 1.50 15.03 17.06
CA VAL A 173 2.60 14.21 17.57
C VAL A 173 2.07 12.91 18.16
N LEU A 174 1.12 13.00 19.10
CA LEU A 174 0.51 11.81 19.69
C LEU A 174 -0.28 11.02 18.63
N SER A 175 -1.04 11.72 17.80
CA SER A 175 -1.80 11.11 16.71
C SER A 175 -0.88 10.40 15.72
N GLY A 176 0.25 11.01 15.33
CA GLY A 176 1.24 10.39 14.45
C GLY A 176 1.89 9.15 15.06
N VAL A 177 2.32 9.23 16.33
CA VAL A 177 2.94 8.08 17.03
C VAL A 177 1.94 6.93 17.21
N THR A 178 0.70 7.22 17.60
CA THR A 178 -0.32 6.19 17.81
C THR A 178 -0.77 5.56 16.50
N ALA A 179 -0.91 6.33 15.42
CA ALA A 179 -1.18 5.79 14.09
C ALA A 179 -0.06 4.87 13.61
N ALA A 180 1.19 5.30 13.70
CA ALA A 180 2.35 4.48 13.32
C ALA A 180 2.46 3.22 14.18
N ALA A 181 2.35 3.33 15.51
CA ALA A 181 2.41 2.16 16.39
C ALA A 181 1.26 1.17 16.13
N THR A 182 0.04 1.67 15.88
CA THR A 182 -1.10 0.81 15.56
C THR A 182 -0.88 0.08 14.23
N ASN A 183 -0.34 0.77 13.23
CA ASN A 183 0.06 0.16 11.96
C ASN A 183 1.02 -1.01 12.18
N GLU A 184 2.13 -0.80 12.91
CA GLU A 184 3.13 -1.85 13.17
C GLU A 184 2.57 -3.03 13.98
N VAL A 185 1.66 -2.78 14.93
CA VAL A 185 1.00 -3.85 15.68
C VAL A 185 0.18 -4.73 14.74
N PHE A 186 -0.59 -4.16 13.83
CA PHE A 186 -1.40 -4.96 12.90
C PHE A 186 -0.58 -5.59 11.77
N GLU A 187 0.37 -4.86 11.19
CA GLU A 187 1.20 -5.35 10.10
C GLU A 187 2.23 -6.37 10.58
N VAL A 188 3.16 -5.93 11.43
CA VAL A 188 4.30 -6.75 11.85
C VAL A 188 3.84 -7.80 12.83
N SER A 189 3.05 -7.44 13.84
CA SER A 189 2.64 -8.43 14.84
C SER A 189 1.52 -9.32 14.32
N PHE A 190 0.33 -8.80 14.02
CA PHE A 190 -0.80 -9.66 13.65
C PHE A 190 -0.62 -10.27 12.26
N GLY A 191 -0.27 -9.45 11.27
CA GLY A 191 0.00 -9.89 9.90
C GLY A 191 1.15 -10.88 9.86
N GLY A 192 2.30 -10.57 10.46
CA GLY A 192 3.44 -11.49 10.56
C GLY A 192 3.09 -12.79 11.29
N LEU A 193 2.40 -12.72 12.45
CA LEU A 193 2.00 -13.92 13.20
C LEU A 193 1.01 -14.79 12.42
N ILE A 194 0.04 -14.19 11.73
CA ILE A 194 -0.90 -14.95 10.89
C ILE A 194 -0.14 -15.59 9.74
N THR A 195 0.67 -14.80 9.03
CA THR A 195 1.26 -15.19 7.76
C THR A 195 2.41 -16.18 7.93
N LEU A 196 3.49 -15.77 8.62
CA LEU A 196 4.71 -16.56 8.77
C LEU A 196 4.48 -17.80 9.63
N THR A 197 3.73 -17.69 10.74
CA THR A 197 3.47 -18.85 11.61
C THR A 197 2.65 -19.91 10.89
N SER A 198 1.58 -19.54 10.19
CA SER A 198 0.75 -20.53 9.50
C SER A 198 1.45 -21.14 8.28
N ALA A 199 2.21 -20.35 7.51
CA ALA A 199 3.04 -20.88 6.43
C ALA A 199 4.07 -21.89 6.96
N PHE A 200 4.73 -21.58 8.08
CA PHE A 200 5.68 -22.49 8.72
C PHE A 200 5.00 -23.77 9.24
N VAL A 201 3.85 -23.66 9.89
CA VAL A 201 3.12 -24.80 10.49
C VAL A 201 2.65 -25.82 9.46
N PHE A 202 2.32 -25.38 8.24
CA PHE A 202 1.79 -26.29 7.20
C PHE A 202 2.79 -26.65 6.10
N LEU A 203 3.80 -25.82 5.86
CA LEU A 203 4.74 -25.98 4.74
C LEU A 203 6.20 -26.17 5.21
N GLY A 204 6.52 -25.78 6.45
CA GLY A 204 7.89 -25.73 6.96
C GLY A 204 8.70 -24.56 6.40
N ALA A 205 9.88 -24.32 6.98
CA ALA A 205 10.73 -23.15 6.67
C ALA A 205 11.18 -23.07 5.20
N SER A 206 11.52 -24.21 4.59
CA SER A 206 12.03 -24.26 3.21
C SER A 206 10.96 -23.92 2.19
N GLN A 207 9.76 -24.50 2.32
CA GLN A 207 8.65 -24.21 1.42
C GLN A 207 8.00 -22.86 1.71
N ALA A 208 7.94 -22.41 2.97
CA ALA A 208 7.50 -21.05 3.29
C ALA A 208 8.35 -19.98 2.57
N THR A 209 9.66 -20.24 2.41
CA THR A 209 10.56 -19.34 1.67
C THR A 209 10.43 -19.51 0.14
N MET A 210 10.26 -20.74 -0.37
CA MET A 210 10.18 -21.00 -1.82
C MET A 210 8.84 -20.63 -2.46
N VAL A 211 7.70 -20.84 -1.77
CA VAL A 211 6.37 -20.50 -2.32
C VAL A 211 6.08 -18.98 -2.19
N ALA A 212 6.83 -18.28 -1.32
CA ALA A 212 6.83 -16.82 -1.18
C ALA A 212 7.56 -16.06 -2.30
N GLY A 213 7.86 -16.69 -3.46
CA GLY A 213 8.65 -16.10 -4.55
C GLY A 213 8.20 -14.72 -5.05
N SER A 214 7.00 -14.27 -4.69
CA SER A 214 6.57 -12.86 -4.69
C SER A 214 5.53 -12.61 -3.58
N THR A 215 5.32 -11.34 -3.20
CA THR A 215 4.29 -10.94 -2.22
C THR A 215 2.90 -11.44 -2.60
N PHE A 216 2.54 -11.38 -3.89
CA PHE A 216 1.27 -11.91 -4.39
C PHE A 216 1.22 -13.43 -4.37
N GLY A 217 2.33 -14.11 -4.67
CA GLY A 217 2.41 -15.58 -4.57
C GLY A 217 2.19 -16.08 -3.15
N LEU A 218 2.72 -15.38 -2.14
CA LEU A 218 2.44 -15.68 -0.74
C LEU A 218 0.94 -15.51 -0.43
N GLY A 219 0.37 -14.36 -0.79
CA GLY A 219 -1.04 -14.03 -0.57
C GLY A 219 -2.04 -15.00 -1.23
N PHE A 220 -1.85 -15.27 -2.51
CA PHE A 220 -2.87 -15.86 -3.38
C PHE A 220 -2.58 -17.29 -3.86
N ASN A 221 -1.36 -17.81 -3.66
CA ASN A 221 -1.03 -19.22 -3.89
C ASN A 221 -0.83 -19.97 -2.57
N THR A 222 -0.04 -19.40 -1.66
CA THR A 222 0.36 -20.10 -0.43
C THR A 222 -0.77 -20.19 0.59
N PHE A 223 -1.44 -19.08 0.90
CA PHE A 223 -2.51 -19.08 1.92
C PHE A 223 -3.71 -19.95 1.56
N PRO A 224 -4.14 -20.05 0.30
CA PRO A 224 -5.17 -21.00 -0.07
C PRO A 224 -4.86 -22.44 0.32
N ILE A 225 -3.59 -22.85 0.19
CA ILE A 225 -3.12 -24.18 0.61
C ILE A 225 -3.18 -24.29 2.13
N VAL A 226 -2.64 -23.30 2.85
CA VAL A 226 -2.68 -23.22 4.32
C VAL A 226 -4.10 -23.36 4.86
N PHE A 227 -5.07 -22.64 4.29
CA PHE A 227 -6.46 -22.71 4.73
C PHE A 227 -7.13 -24.03 4.36
N ALA A 228 -6.78 -24.65 3.22
CA ALA A 228 -7.27 -25.99 2.89
C ALA A 228 -6.88 -27.03 3.95
N GLN A 229 -5.69 -26.89 4.53
CA GLN A 229 -5.19 -27.76 5.61
C GLN A 229 -5.88 -27.52 6.96
N MET A 230 -6.63 -26.42 7.13
CA MET A 230 -7.41 -26.17 8.35
C MET A 230 -8.75 -26.94 8.40
N GLY A 231 -9.03 -27.80 7.41
CA GLY A 231 -10.25 -28.60 7.35
C GLY A 231 -11.51 -27.76 7.13
N PRO A 232 -12.67 -28.14 7.70
CA PRO A 232 -13.94 -27.44 7.46
C PRO A 232 -13.94 -25.96 7.84
N MET A 233 -13.14 -25.58 8.85
CA MET A 233 -12.99 -24.19 9.28
C MET A 233 -12.17 -23.34 8.31
N GLY A 234 -11.34 -23.96 7.47
CA GLY A 234 -10.53 -23.29 6.46
C GLY A 234 -11.35 -22.40 5.53
N ARG A 235 -12.57 -22.81 5.21
CA ARG A 235 -13.47 -22.03 4.37
C ARG A 235 -13.85 -20.68 4.99
N VAL A 236 -14.20 -20.69 6.28
CA VAL A 236 -14.61 -19.50 7.01
C VAL A 236 -13.40 -18.60 7.26
N ILE A 237 -12.27 -19.18 7.66
CA ILE A 237 -11.04 -18.44 7.97
C ILE A 237 -10.47 -17.79 6.70
N GLY A 238 -10.47 -18.51 5.58
CA GLY A 238 -10.08 -17.96 4.28
C GLY A 238 -10.99 -16.81 3.83
N ALA A 239 -12.31 -16.93 4.00
CA ALA A 239 -13.24 -15.84 3.71
C ALA A 239 -12.95 -14.59 4.55
N VAL A 240 -12.75 -14.77 5.86
CA VAL A 240 -12.44 -13.66 6.78
C VAL A 240 -11.09 -13.03 6.45
N TRP A 241 -10.08 -13.83 6.12
CA TRP A 241 -8.75 -13.35 5.72
C TRP A 241 -8.80 -12.49 4.46
N PHE A 242 -9.38 -13.00 3.38
CA PHE A 242 -9.45 -12.25 2.12
C PHE A 242 -10.40 -11.05 2.21
N PHE A 243 -11.45 -11.12 3.02
CA PHE A 243 -12.29 -9.96 3.31
C PHE A 243 -11.53 -8.88 4.10
N MET A 244 -10.70 -9.28 5.06
CA MET A 244 -9.81 -8.36 5.77
C MET A 244 -8.81 -7.70 4.81
N LEU A 245 -8.18 -8.48 3.91
CA LEU A 245 -7.29 -7.93 2.87
C LEU A 245 -8.03 -6.99 1.93
N PHE A 246 -9.28 -7.28 1.58
CA PHE A 246 -10.12 -6.37 0.79
C PHE A 246 -10.35 -5.05 1.53
N LEU A 247 -10.75 -5.10 2.82
CA LEU A 247 -10.93 -3.90 3.64
C LEU A 247 -9.65 -3.08 3.76
N ALA A 248 -8.50 -3.75 3.97
CA ALA A 248 -7.20 -3.08 4.05
C ALA A 248 -6.86 -2.38 2.74
N ALA A 249 -7.07 -3.08 1.62
CA ALA A 249 -6.76 -2.54 0.30
C ALA A 249 -7.67 -1.34 -0.07
N ILE A 250 -8.98 -1.41 0.19
CA ILE A 250 -9.89 -0.29 -0.11
C ILE A 250 -9.64 0.93 0.80
N THR A 251 -9.29 0.74 2.08
CA THR A 251 -8.92 1.87 2.94
C THR A 251 -7.66 2.59 2.47
N SER A 252 -6.72 1.86 1.85
CA SER A 252 -5.50 2.42 1.29
C SER A 252 -5.74 3.16 -0.04
N SER A 253 -6.55 2.60 -0.94
CA SER A 253 -6.80 3.26 -2.23
C SER A 253 -7.61 4.55 -2.10
N ILE A 254 -8.66 4.57 -1.25
CA ILE A 254 -9.39 5.82 -1.00
C ILE A 254 -8.49 6.89 -0.38
N SER A 255 -7.52 6.50 0.47
CA SER A 255 -6.59 7.45 1.09
C SER A 255 -5.59 8.02 0.07
N MET A 256 -5.16 7.22 -0.91
CA MET A 256 -4.28 7.64 -2.00
C MET A 256 -5.00 8.49 -3.06
N TYR A 257 -6.30 8.30 -3.25
CA TYR A 257 -7.08 9.09 -4.21
C TYR A 257 -7.37 10.51 -3.74
N GLN A 258 -7.56 10.71 -2.44
CA GLN A 258 -7.92 12.01 -1.89
C GLN A 258 -6.88 13.12 -2.19
N PRO A 259 -5.56 12.92 -2.02
CA PRO A 259 -4.55 13.93 -2.39
C PRO A 259 -4.56 14.26 -3.89
N SER A 260 -4.78 13.26 -4.74
CA SER A 260 -4.85 13.47 -6.19
C SER A 260 -6.07 14.32 -6.56
N LEU A 261 -7.22 14.04 -5.94
CA LEU A 261 -8.43 14.82 -6.15
C LEU A 261 -8.28 16.26 -5.65
N ALA A 262 -7.76 16.45 -4.43
CA ALA A 262 -7.49 17.77 -3.87
C ALA A 262 -6.56 18.58 -4.79
N PHE A 263 -5.48 17.95 -5.27
CA PHE A 263 -4.58 18.57 -6.24
C PHE A 263 -5.30 18.99 -7.53
N PHE A 264 -6.15 18.15 -8.12
CA PHE A 264 -6.89 18.52 -9.33
C PHE A 264 -7.91 19.63 -9.10
N GLU A 265 -8.60 19.65 -7.96
CA GLU A 265 -9.53 20.72 -7.57
C GLU A 265 -8.79 22.06 -7.41
N GLU A 266 -7.66 22.05 -6.70
CA GLU A 266 -6.86 23.25 -6.40
C GLU A 266 -6.13 23.78 -7.62
N ALA A 267 -5.37 22.92 -8.32
CA ALA A 267 -4.55 23.31 -9.46
C ALA A 267 -5.42 23.81 -10.62
N LEU A 268 -6.50 23.11 -10.96
CA LEU A 268 -7.36 23.47 -12.10
C LEU A 268 -8.46 24.45 -11.73
N GLY A 269 -8.77 24.61 -10.44
CA GLY A 269 -9.82 25.51 -9.99
C GLY A 269 -11.22 25.11 -10.33
N LYS A 270 -11.40 23.83 -10.60
CA LYS A 270 -12.69 23.29 -11.00
C LYS A 270 -13.35 22.67 -9.79
N GLY A 271 -14.68 22.67 -9.80
CA GLY A 271 -15.45 21.97 -8.80
C GLY A 271 -15.13 20.47 -8.78
N ARG A 272 -15.43 19.86 -7.65
CA ARG A 272 -15.21 18.45 -7.33
C ARG A 272 -15.60 17.44 -8.39
N ALA A 273 -16.72 17.67 -9.09
CA ALA A 273 -17.15 16.79 -10.19
C ALA A 273 -16.13 16.72 -11.33
N ALA A 274 -15.53 17.85 -11.71
CA ALA A 274 -14.51 17.89 -12.75
C ALA A 274 -13.17 17.32 -12.26
N GLY A 275 -12.76 17.59 -11.02
CA GLY A 275 -11.59 16.95 -10.41
C GLY A 275 -11.72 15.43 -10.38
N THR A 276 -12.91 14.94 -9.99
CA THR A 276 -13.23 13.50 -9.96
C THR A 276 -13.24 12.90 -11.35
N ALA A 277 -13.79 13.59 -12.35
CA ALA A 277 -13.78 13.10 -13.74
C ALA A 277 -12.35 12.94 -14.29
N ILE A 278 -11.45 13.86 -13.94
CA ILE A 278 -10.03 13.77 -14.31
C ILE A 278 -9.37 12.58 -13.60
N LEU A 279 -9.59 12.46 -12.29
CA LEU A 279 -9.09 11.31 -11.52
C LEU A 279 -9.55 9.98 -12.13
N VAL A 280 -10.84 9.87 -12.45
CA VAL A 280 -11.42 8.69 -13.10
C VAL A 280 -10.75 8.43 -14.45
N ALA A 281 -10.53 9.44 -15.28
CA ALA A 281 -9.86 9.26 -16.57
C ALA A 281 -8.44 8.70 -16.43
N PHE A 282 -7.63 9.26 -15.52
CA PHE A 282 -6.28 8.73 -15.23
C PHE A 282 -6.35 7.29 -14.72
N CYS A 283 -7.29 7.01 -13.81
CA CYS A 283 -7.41 5.69 -13.23
C CYS A 283 -7.89 4.64 -14.23
N LEU A 284 -8.83 4.98 -15.11
CA LEU A 284 -9.32 4.08 -16.14
C LEU A 284 -8.20 3.75 -17.13
N VAL A 285 -7.47 4.75 -17.64
CA VAL A 285 -6.34 4.49 -18.55
C VAL A 285 -5.33 3.55 -17.92
N GLY A 286 -4.87 3.85 -16.70
CA GLY A 286 -3.89 3.00 -16.03
C GLY A 286 -4.43 1.60 -15.70
N SER A 287 -5.68 1.49 -15.25
CA SER A 287 -6.29 0.20 -14.90
C SER A 287 -6.53 -0.67 -16.15
N PHE A 288 -7.02 -0.09 -17.25
CA PHE A 288 -7.17 -0.81 -18.51
C PHE A 288 -5.84 -1.27 -19.09
N MET A 289 -4.79 -0.45 -19.02
CA MET A 289 -3.45 -0.89 -19.43
C MET A 289 -2.94 -2.03 -18.54
N THR A 290 -3.15 -1.95 -17.24
CA THR A 290 -2.78 -3.02 -16.28
C THR A 290 -3.51 -4.33 -16.61
N MET A 291 -4.82 -4.28 -16.84
CA MET A 291 -5.62 -5.45 -17.20
C MET A 291 -5.30 -5.99 -18.59
N TYR A 292 -4.93 -5.13 -19.53
CA TYR A 292 -4.57 -5.54 -20.89
C TYR A 292 -3.19 -6.21 -20.92
N PHE A 293 -2.20 -5.66 -20.24
CA PHE A 293 -0.84 -6.19 -20.16
C PHE A 293 -0.64 -7.09 -18.91
N SER A 294 -1.57 -7.99 -18.67
CA SER A 294 -1.59 -8.87 -17.49
C SER A 294 -0.63 -10.06 -17.57
N LYS A 295 -0.10 -10.38 -18.77
CA LYS A 295 0.76 -11.56 -18.96
C LYS A 295 1.99 -11.48 -18.04
N ASP A 296 2.23 -12.56 -17.31
CA ASP A 296 3.34 -12.69 -16.35
C ASP A 296 3.39 -11.57 -15.29
N LEU A 297 2.30 -10.79 -15.14
CA LEU A 297 2.19 -9.57 -14.32
C LEU A 297 3.28 -8.50 -14.56
N ILE A 298 4.08 -8.62 -15.63
CA ILE A 298 5.25 -7.76 -15.88
C ILE A 298 4.89 -6.27 -15.84
N PHE A 299 3.75 -5.88 -16.44
CA PHE A 299 3.31 -4.49 -16.43
C PHE A 299 3.02 -4.00 -15.01
N LEU A 300 2.24 -4.77 -14.25
CA LEU A 300 1.86 -4.43 -12.88
C LEU A 300 3.10 -4.35 -11.99
N ASP A 301 3.95 -5.37 -12.03
CA ASP A 301 5.18 -5.46 -11.24
C ASP A 301 6.14 -4.33 -11.58
N THR A 302 6.21 -3.91 -12.86
CA THR A 302 7.01 -2.75 -13.26
C THR A 302 6.43 -1.47 -12.67
N VAL A 303 5.11 -1.24 -12.74
CA VAL A 303 4.50 -0.04 -12.13
C VAL A 303 4.72 -0.02 -10.61
N ASP A 304 4.48 -1.15 -9.94
CA ASP A 304 4.64 -1.30 -8.50
C ASP A 304 6.09 -1.09 -8.06
N SER A 305 7.05 -1.67 -8.77
CA SER A 305 8.48 -1.51 -8.48
C SER A 305 8.94 -0.06 -8.67
N TRP A 306 8.61 0.56 -9.81
CA TRP A 306 9.11 1.90 -10.13
C TRP A 306 8.39 3.02 -9.37
N VAL A 307 7.09 2.89 -9.12
CA VAL A 307 6.30 3.92 -8.41
C VAL A 307 6.15 3.57 -6.93
N GLY A 308 5.65 2.36 -6.65
CA GLY A 308 5.34 1.81 -5.32
C GLY A 308 6.56 1.54 -4.43
N THR A 309 7.74 1.34 -5.01
CA THR A 309 8.99 1.17 -4.25
C THR A 309 9.95 2.33 -4.48
N LEU A 310 10.45 2.51 -5.71
CA LEU A 310 11.50 3.49 -5.99
C LEU A 310 10.99 4.95 -5.92
N GLY A 311 9.86 5.23 -6.55
CA GLY A 311 9.31 6.58 -6.67
C GLY A 311 8.98 7.21 -5.31
N ILE A 312 8.24 6.50 -4.46
CA ILE A 312 7.89 6.96 -3.11
C ILE A 312 9.13 7.19 -2.26
N TYR A 313 10.10 6.28 -2.35
CA TYR A 313 11.36 6.43 -1.62
C TYR A 313 12.08 7.72 -2.03
N VAL A 314 12.21 7.98 -3.33
CA VAL A 314 12.85 9.21 -3.85
C VAL A 314 12.08 10.45 -3.40
N LEU A 315 10.75 10.44 -3.47
CA LEU A 315 9.91 11.55 -3.02
C LEU A 315 10.02 11.78 -1.51
N ALA A 316 10.04 10.72 -0.70
CA ALA A 316 10.24 10.81 0.74
C ALA A 316 11.62 11.39 1.09
N MET A 317 12.67 10.97 0.38
CA MET A 317 14.01 11.52 0.52
C MET A 317 14.05 13.01 0.18
N ILE A 318 13.42 13.44 -0.91
CA ILE A 318 13.32 14.86 -1.29
C ILE A 318 12.56 15.64 -0.23
N GLN A 319 11.38 15.16 0.20
CA GLN A 319 10.54 15.80 1.23
C GLN A 319 11.31 15.97 2.54
N LEU A 320 12.05 14.94 2.96
CA LEU A 320 12.89 15.00 4.15
C LEU A 320 13.99 16.05 4.01
N CYS A 321 14.71 16.10 2.87
CA CYS A 321 15.74 17.11 2.64
C CYS A 321 15.17 18.53 2.64
N VAL A 322 13.99 18.74 2.04
CA VAL A 322 13.27 20.02 2.06
C VAL A 322 12.91 20.40 3.50
N PHE A 323 12.32 19.48 4.27
CA PHE A 323 11.98 19.73 5.66
C PHE A 323 13.22 20.05 6.51
N SER A 324 14.29 19.27 6.37
CA SER A 324 15.47 19.40 7.21
C SER A 324 16.30 20.64 6.92
N TYR A 325 16.45 21.01 5.64
CA TYR A 325 17.40 22.05 5.21
C TYR A 325 16.75 23.34 4.69
N ILE A 326 15.53 23.29 4.15
CA ILE A 326 14.82 24.49 3.64
C ILE A 326 13.89 25.02 4.72
N PHE A 327 12.98 24.17 5.22
CA PHE A 327 12.05 24.57 6.28
C PHE A 327 12.77 24.74 7.64
N GLY A 328 13.66 23.78 7.93
CA GLY A 328 14.49 23.76 9.14
C GLY A 328 13.85 22.94 10.25
N VAL A 329 14.56 21.90 10.70
CA VAL A 329 14.09 20.96 11.74
C VAL A 329 13.64 21.64 13.03
N GLY A 330 14.30 22.74 13.42
CA GLY A 330 13.93 23.49 14.62
C GLY A 330 12.50 24.03 14.55
N LYS A 331 12.20 24.79 13.49
CA LYS A 331 10.87 25.35 13.25
C LYS A 331 9.81 24.27 13.15
N GLY A 332 10.11 23.18 12.42
CA GLY A 332 9.18 22.06 12.28
C GLY A 332 8.86 21.34 13.58
N ILE A 333 9.83 21.18 14.48
CA ILE A 333 9.57 20.62 15.82
C ILE A 333 8.74 21.59 16.66
N ASP A 334 9.04 22.89 16.61
CA ASP A 334 8.32 23.91 17.36
C ASP A 334 6.85 24.00 16.91
N GLU A 335 6.58 23.95 15.60
CA GLU A 335 5.23 23.88 15.04
C GLU A 335 4.52 22.57 15.39
N ALA A 336 5.21 21.43 15.28
CA ALA A 336 4.64 20.13 15.68
C ALA A 336 4.26 20.08 17.16
N HIS A 337 4.89 20.92 18.00
CA HIS A 337 4.62 21.02 19.42
C HIS A 337 3.44 21.92 19.78
N GLU A 338 2.89 22.67 18.81
CA GLU A 338 1.65 23.42 18.97
C GLU A 338 0.48 22.45 19.10
N GLY A 339 -0.32 22.58 20.17
CA GLY A 339 -1.43 21.65 20.44
C GLY A 339 -1.05 20.24 20.91
N ALA A 340 0.24 19.90 20.92
CA ALA A 340 0.70 18.54 21.20
C ALA A 340 0.61 18.15 22.70
N HIS A 341 0.02 16.99 22.98
CA HIS A 341 -0.03 16.38 24.31
C HIS A 341 1.31 15.74 24.71
N ILE A 342 2.12 15.32 23.73
CA ILE A 342 3.47 14.80 23.93
C ILE A 342 4.50 15.61 23.15
N ARG A 343 5.69 15.75 23.70
CA ARG A 343 6.78 16.51 23.09
C ARG A 343 7.79 15.58 22.44
N ILE A 344 8.18 15.89 21.21
CA ILE A 344 9.25 15.18 20.48
C ILE A 344 10.57 15.30 21.27
N PRO A 345 11.20 14.18 21.67
CA PRO A 345 12.47 14.22 22.38
C PRO A 345 13.60 14.86 21.55
N GLY A 346 14.50 15.59 22.20
CA GLY A 346 15.59 16.33 21.52
C GLY A 346 16.54 15.47 20.69
N ILE A 347 16.60 14.15 20.92
CA ILE A 347 17.40 13.21 20.13
C ILE A 347 16.94 13.14 18.67
N TYR A 348 15.67 13.41 18.37
CA TYR A 348 15.15 13.37 17.00
C TYR A 348 15.64 14.55 16.15
N LYS A 349 16.05 15.66 16.77
CA LYS A 349 16.58 16.82 16.05
C LYS A 349 17.84 16.49 15.23
N PRO A 350 18.93 15.93 15.81
CA PRO A 350 20.09 15.50 15.03
C PRO A 350 19.78 14.31 14.10
N ILE A 351 18.82 13.44 14.46
CA ILE A 351 18.39 12.34 13.59
C ILE A 351 17.80 12.90 12.29
N LEU A 352 16.82 13.79 12.39
CA LEU A 352 16.17 14.42 11.23
C LEU A 352 17.13 15.32 10.43
N ALA A 353 18.04 16.02 11.11
CA ALA A 353 18.95 16.95 10.45
C ALA A 353 20.11 16.26 9.72
N PHE A 354 20.59 15.10 10.21
CA PHE A 354 21.81 14.48 9.69
C PHE A 354 21.67 12.98 9.42
N VAL A 355 21.16 12.20 10.37
CA VAL A 355 21.14 10.74 10.27
C VAL A 355 20.20 10.28 9.16
N SER A 356 18.95 10.74 9.17
CA SER A 356 17.93 10.32 8.19
C SER A 356 18.30 10.76 6.77
N PRO A 357 18.70 12.03 6.49
CA PRO A 357 19.12 12.41 5.14
C PRO A 357 20.34 11.62 4.64
N LEU A 358 21.37 11.45 5.47
CA LEU A 358 22.56 10.68 5.10
C LEU A 358 22.23 9.21 4.83
N PHE A 359 21.38 8.61 5.67
CA PHE A 359 20.94 7.24 5.51
C PHE A 359 20.16 7.06 4.20
N LEU A 360 19.21 7.95 3.90
CA LEU A 360 18.42 7.82 2.67
C LEU A 360 19.24 8.06 1.41
N VAL A 361 20.12 9.05 1.41
CA VAL A 361 21.01 9.32 0.27
C VAL A 361 22.00 8.16 0.05
N SER A 362 22.58 7.61 1.11
CA SER A 362 23.53 6.48 1.00
C SER A 362 22.86 5.20 0.52
N LEU A 363 21.67 4.88 1.04
CA LEU A 363 20.87 3.74 0.55
C LEU A 363 20.45 3.93 -0.90
N PHE A 364 20.06 5.14 -1.31
CA PHE A 364 19.72 5.43 -2.70
C PHE A 364 20.91 5.23 -3.63
N ALA A 365 22.09 5.72 -3.23
CA ALA A 365 23.32 5.54 -4.00
C ALA A 365 23.68 4.05 -4.13
N PHE A 366 23.56 3.29 -3.04
CA PHE A 366 23.80 1.84 -3.06
C PHE A 366 22.78 1.10 -3.92
N PHE A 367 21.49 1.44 -3.83
CA PHE A 367 20.45 0.88 -4.68
C PHE A 367 20.72 1.16 -6.15
N SER A 368 21.07 2.41 -6.47
CA SER A 368 21.40 2.87 -7.82
C SER A 368 22.60 2.13 -8.41
N TYR A 369 23.57 1.78 -7.58
CA TYR A 369 24.74 1.02 -8.02
C TYR A 369 24.42 -0.47 -8.25
N ASN A 370 23.70 -1.11 -7.32
CA ASN A 370 23.54 -2.57 -7.32
C ASN A 370 22.30 -3.08 -8.05
N ASN A 371 21.18 -2.35 -8.04
CA ASN A 371 19.88 -2.86 -8.48
C ASN A 371 19.37 -2.16 -9.75
N LEU A 372 19.62 -0.85 -9.88
CA LEU A 372 19.11 -0.05 -10.99
C LEU A 372 19.57 -0.55 -12.38
N PRO A 373 20.81 -1.02 -12.60
CA PRO A 373 21.21 -1.57 -13.90
C PRO A 373 20.36 -2.79 -14.31
N THR A 374 20.06 -3.68 -13.38
CA THR A 374 19.22 -4.87 -13.62
C THR A 374 17.76 -4.49 -13.91
N TRP A 375 17.24 -3.47 -13.22
CA TRP A 375 15.90 -2.96 -13.50
C TRP A 375 15.81 -2.34 -14.90
N ILE A 376 16.83 -1.59 -15.31
CA ILE A 376 16.91 -0.99 -16.64
C ILE A 376 17.03 -2.08 -17.72
N SER A 377 17.84 -3.13 -17.51
CA SER A 377 17.95 -4.23 -18.47
C SER A 377 16.64 -4.98 -18.63
N HIS A 378 15.94 -5.27 -17.53
CA HIS A 378 14.62 -5.91 -17.55
C HIS A 378 13.61 -5.10 -18.39
N VAL A 379 13.58 -3.79 -18.22
CA VAL A 379 12.76 -2.88 -19.05
C VAL A 379 13.17 -2.95 -20.52
N GLY A 380 14.47 -3.01 -20.80
CA GLY A 380 14.99 -3.13 -22.17
C GLY A 380 14.55 -4.41 -22.88
N GLU A 381 14.41 -5.50 -22.14
CA GLU A 381 14.06 -6.83 -22.63
C GLU A 381 12.54 -7.02 -22.79
N GLN A 382 11.73 -6.47 -21.89
CA GLN A 382 10.30 -6.75 -21.81
C GLN A 382 9.43 -5.63 -22.41
N PRO A 383 8.64 -5.88 -23.47
CA PRO A 383 7.76 -4.86 -24.06
C PRO A 383 6.73 -4.29 -23.07
N ALA A 384 6.14 -5.13 -22.21
CA ALA A 384 5.17 -4.71 -21.20
C ALA A 384 5.77 -3.71 -20.20
N ALA A 385 7.02 -3.92 -19.78
CA ALA A 385 7.74 -3.01 -18.90
C ALA A 385 8.01 -1.65 -19.56
N LYS A 386 8.28 -1.61 -20.87
CA LYS A 386 8.41 -0.35 -21.64
C LYS A 386 7.10 0.43 -21.66
N TYR A 387 5.97 -0.24 -21.87
CA TYR A 387 4.66 0.40 -21.83
C TYR A 387 4.33 0.93 -20.42
N ALA A 388 4.70 0.20 -19.37
CA ALA A 388 4.56 0.66 -17.99
C ALA A 388 5.35 1.95 -17.73
N LEU A 389 6.63 1.99 -18.10
CA LEU A 389 7.43 3.22 -17.99
C LEU A 389 6.90 4.36 -18.86
N GLY A 390 6.42 4.05 -20.07
CA GLY A 390 5.80 5.04 -20.95
C GLY A 390 4.57 5.69 -20.31
N LEU A 391 3.73 4.88 -19.65
CA LEU A 391 2.59 5.38 -18.88
C LEU A 391 3.03 6.23 -17.69
N ILE A 392 4.03 5.79 -16.92
CA ILE A 392 4.58 6.56 -15.78
C ILE A 392 5.10 7.91 -16.26
N ALA A 393 5.90 7.94 -17.32
CA ALA A 393 6.42 9.17 -17.89
C ALA A 393 5.30 10.11 -18.38
N ALA A 394 4.28 9.56 -19.06
CA ALA A 394 3.12 10.33 -19.49
C ALA A 394 2.35 10.93 -18.30
N CYS A 395 2.16 10.18 -17.21
CA CYS A 395 1.54 10.66 -15.99
C CYS A 395 2.37 11.78 -15.34
N ILE A 396 3.69 11.64 -15.25
CA ILE A 396 4.58 12.68 -14.70
C ILE A 396 4.47 13.95 -15.53
N VAL A 397 4.57 13.85 -16.86
CA VAL A 397 4.44 15.01 -17.76
C VAL A 397 3.08 15.69 -17.59
N ALA A 398 2.00 14.92 -17.51
CA ALA A 398 0.66 15.47 -17.30
C ALA A 398 0.52 16.16 -15.93
N LEU A 399 1.09 15.58 -14.86
CA LEU A 399 1.12 16.20 -13.54
C LEU A 399 1.94 17.48 -13.53
N CYS A 400 3.13 17.50 -14.13
CA CYS A 400 3.95 18.72 -14.26
C CYS A 400 3.21 19.81 -15.05
N ALA A 401 2.51 19.45 -16.13
CA ALA A 401 1.69 20.40 -16.88
C ALA A 401 0.54 20.96 -16.02
N MET A 402 -0.11 20.12 -15.20
CA MET A 402 -1.14 20.58 -14.27
C MET A 402 -0.60 21.48 -13.17
N VAL A 403 0.60 21.19 -12.63
CA VAL A 403 1.29 22.07 -11.68
C VAL A 403 1.54 23.44 -12.30
N TYR A 404 2.09 23.47 -13.52
CA TYR A 404 2.35 24.72 -14.24
C TYR A 404 1.08 25.55 -14.49
N LEU A 405 -0.01 24.89 -14.90
CA LEU A 405 -1.30 25.56 -15.08
C LEU A 405 -1.87 26.10 -13.76
N GLY A 406 -1.68 25.36 -12.67
CA GLY A 406 -2.07 25.77 -11.32
C GLY A 406 -1.29 26.99 -10.84
N GLU A 407 0.03 26.98 -11.02
CA GLU A 407 0.92 28.09 -10.68
C GLU A 407 0.51 29.36 -11.43
N GLN A 408 0.39 29.30 -12.76
CA GLN A 408 -0.08 30.45 -13.56
C GLN A 408 -1.44 30.99 -13.09
N ARG A 409 -2.32 30.10 -12.66
CA ARG A 409 -3.63 30.50 -12.14
C ARG A 409 -3.52 31.19 -10.79
N LEU A 410 -2.66 30.70 -9.89
CA LEU A 410 -2.41 31.31 -8.58
C LEU A 410 -1.72 32.67 -8.71
N GLU A 411 -0.74 32.78 -9.61
CA GLU A 411 -0.10 34.06 -9.96
C GLU A 411 -1.11 35.08 -10.48
N ARG A 412 -2.02 34.69 -11.38
CA ARG A 412 -3.11 35.57 -11.86
C ARG A 412 -4.06 36.03 -10.74
N ARG A 413 -4.12 35.31 -9.62
CA ARG A 413 -4.89 35.67 -8.42
C ARG A 413 -4.08 36.48 -7.40
N GLY A 414 -2.81 36.78 -7.69
CA GLY A 414 -1.91 37.48 -6.78
C GLY A 414 -1.39 36.63 -5.62
N ILE A 415 -1.56 35.31 -5.68
CA ILE A 415 -1.06 34.35 -4.69
C ILE A 415 0.21 33.70 -5.27
N GLY A 416 1.20 34.53 -5.60
CA GLY A 416 2.49 34.06 -6.09
C GLY A 416 3.39 33.59 -4.96
N LEU A 417 4.40 32.76 -5.28
CA LEU A 417 5.43 32.32 -4.34
C LEU A 417 6.23 33.49 -3.74
N GLU A 418 6.26 34.64 -4.44
CA GLU A 418 6.93 35.88 -4.00
C GLU A 418 6.20 36.61 -2.86
N GLY A 419 5.00 36.19 -2.47
CA GLY A 419 4.21 36.79 -1.39
C GLY A 419 4.31 36.09 -0.02
N ILE A 420 5.12 35.04 0.12
CA ILE A 420 5.19 34.22 1.35
C ILE A 420 6.18 34.82 2.38
N ASP A 421 7.02 35.78 1.99
CA ASP A 421 7.99 36.44 2.88
C ASP A 421 7.47 37.69 3.61
N GLU A 422 6.21 38.09 3.40
CA GLU A 422 5.56 39.11 4.24
C GLU A 422 4.55 38.46 5.20
N PRO A 423 4.65 38.68 6.52
CA PRO A 423 3.61 38.25 7.45
C PRO A 423 2.34 39.04 7.11
N GLY A 424 1.45 38.41 6.33
CA GLY A 424 0.14 38.96 6.02
C GLY A 424 -0.64 39.28 7.31
N PRO A 425 -1.43 40.36 7.32
CA PRO A 425 -2.16 40.77 8.51
C PRO A 425 -3.08 39.63 8.93
N SER A 426 -3.12 39.37 10.25
CA SER A 426 -3.97 38.38 10.89
C SER A 426 -5.39 38.40 10.30
N SER A 427 -5.68 37.45 9.41
CA SER A 427 -7.02 37.30 8.84
C SER A 427 -7.84 36.40 9.75
N ASP A 428 -8.63 37.06 10.59
CA ASP A 428 -9.72 36.51 11.40
C ASP A 428 -10.91 36.08 10.51
N SER A 429 -10.63 35.39 9.41
CA SER A 429 -11.63 34.90 8.47
C SER A 429 -11.24 33.50 8.01
N GLY A 430 -11.78 32.50 8.72
CA GLY A 430 -11.75 31.12 8.27
C GLY A 430 -12.36 30.95 6.88
N PRO A 431 -12.10 29.81 6.21
CA PRO A 431 -12.73 29.52 4.93
C PRO A 431 -14.25 29.42 5.12
N ALA A 432 -14.95 30.49 4.75
CA ALA A 432 -16.39 30.45 4.57
C ALA A 432 -16.70 29.59 3.33
N GLY A 433 -17.34 28.43 3.56
CA GLY A 433 -17.95 27.63 2.50
C GLY A 433 -17.30 26.28 2.25
N LEU A 434 -17.28 25.40 3.26
CA LEU A 434 -17.24 23.95 3.08
C LEU A 434 -18.24 23.30 4.07
N GLU A 435 -19.49 23.73 4.00
CA GLU A 435 -20.63 22.96 4.48
C GLU A 435 -21.65 22.92 3.33
N GLU A 436 -21.64 21.82 2.58
CA GLU A 436 -22.80 21.06 2.08
C GLU A 436 -22.36 19.87 1.20
#